data_AF-A0A662IMS3-F1
#
_entry.id   AF-A0A662IMS3-F1
#
_cell.length_a   1.000
_cell.length_b   1.000
_cell.length_c   1.000
_cell.angle_alpha   90.00
_cell.angle_beta   90.00
_cell.angle_gamma   90.00
#
_symmetry.space_group_name_H-M   'P 1'
#
loop_
_entity.id
_entity.type
_entity.pdbx_description
1 polymer ?
#
loop_
_entity_poly.entity_id
_entity_poly.type
_entity_poly.pdbx_seq_one_letter_code
_entity_poly.pdbx_strand_id
1 'polypeptide(L)'
;MASFKVRIDKEAYELLATAAERYNVSMSYLCSRLIKEKLADFVMNDLQKEPKVEKLWFIRINDLKEEVESLKLRINMIIEQLGKTSEKITDLYQRVSKLEIQCQRG
;
A
#
# COMPACT_ATOMS: atom_id res chain seq x y z
N MET A 1 -23.26 26.96 -17.38
CA MET A 1 -21.83 26.61 -17.14
C MET A 1 -21.07 27.89 -16.84
N ALA A 2 -20.38 27.97 -15.70
CA ALA A 2 -19.53 29.11 -15.40
C ALA A 2 -18.25 29.03 -16.25
N SER A 3 -17.96 30.08 -17.01
CA SER A 3 -16.71 30.21 -17.79
C SER A 3 -15.80 31.19 -17.08
N PHE A 4 -14.59 30.76 -16.74
CA PHE A 4 -13.56 31.62 -16.13
C PHE A 4 -12.42 31.84 -17.12
N LYS A 5 -11.89 33.07 -17.17
CA LYS A 5 -10.71 33.40 -17.97
C LYS A 5 -9.49 33.38 -17.06
N VAL A 6 -8.50 32.55 -17.39
CA VAL A 6 -7.20 32.54 -16.71
C VAL A 6 -6.22 33.34 -17.56
N ARG A 7 -5.51 34.29 -16.96
CA ARG A 7 -4.37 34.95 -17.61
C ARG A 7 -3.14 34.07 -17.40
N ILE A 8 -2.51 33.68 -18.49
CA ILE A 8 -1.24 32.98 -18.52
C ILE A 8 -0.29 33.77 -19.41
N ASP A 9 1.01 33.63 -19.18
CA ASP A 9 2.00 34.19 -20.09
C ASP A 9 2.02 33.43 -21.43
N LYS A 10 2.75 33.99 -22.39
CA LYS A 10 2.82 33.48 -23.77
C LYS A 10 3.46 32.09 -23.82
N GLU A 11 4.48 31.84 -23.01
CA GLU A 11 5.22 30.58 -23.00
C GLU A 11 4.34 29.43 -22.45
N ALA A 12 3.64 29.68 -21.34
CA ALA A 12 2.67 28.76 -20.78
C ALA A 12 1.51 28.47 -21.75
N TYR A 13 1.07 29.47 -22.52
CA TYR A 13 0.04 29.28 -23.55
C TYR A 13 0.53 28.33 -24.65
N GLU A 14 1.74 28.53 -25.17
CA GLU A 14 2.32 27.71 -26.24
C GLU A 14 2.53 26.26 -25.78
N LEU A 15 3.00 26.05 -24.55
CA LEU A 15 3.15 24.72 -23.95
C LEU A 15 1.80 24.01 -23.81
N LEU A 16 0.78 24.71 -23.32
CA LEU A 16 -0.56 24.17 -23.20
C LEU A 16 -1.17 23.82 -24.56
N ALA A 17 -1.00 24.69 -25.56
CA ALA A 17 -1.50 24.47 -26.92
C ALA A 17 -0.85 23.23 -27.55
N THR A 18 0.47 23.11 -27.42
CA THR A 18 1.23 21.93 -27.86
C THR A 18 0.76 20.66 -27.17
N ALA A 19 0.50 20.72 -25.86
CA ALA A 19 -0.02 19.58 -25.11
C ALA A 19 -1.46 19.22 -25.53
N ALA A 20 -2.32 20.21 -25.76
CA ALA A 20 -3.70 20.01 -26.22
C ALA A 20 -3.75 19.27 -27.55
N GLU A 21 -2.90 19.68 -28.50
CA GLU A 21 -2.74 19.01 -29.79
C GLU A 21 -2.19 17.59 -29.61
N ARG A 22 -1.11 17.44 -28.85
CA ARG A 22 -0.45 16.15 -28.62
C ARG A 22 -1.37 15.09 -28.01
N TYR A 23 -2.24 15.51 -27.09
CA TYR A 23 -3.18 14.62 -26.40
C TYR A 23 -4.58 14.61 -27.01
N ASN A 24 -4.80 15.35 -28.11
CA ASN A 24 -6.09 15.51 -28.79
C ASN A 24 -7.25 15.85 -27.83
N VAL A 25 -7.02 16.85 -26.97
CA VAL A 25 -7.99 17.33 -25.98
C VAL A 25 -8.09 18.85 -26.04
N SER A 26 -9.19 19.41 -25.52
CA SER A 26 -9.33 20.86 -25.48
C SER A 26 -8.39 21.49 -24.45
N MET A 27 -7.91 22.70 -24.75
CA MET A 27 -7.17 23.55 -23.81
C MET A 27 -7.91 23.74 -22.48
N SER A 28 -9.23 23.91 -22.54
CA SER A 28 -10.07 24.05 -21.34
C SER A 28 -10.02 22.80 -20.45
N TYR A 29 -9.94 21.61 -21.04
CA TYR A 29 -9.83 20.36 -20.29
C TYR A 29 -8.46 20.25 -19.60
N LEU A 30 -7.37 20.53 -20.32
CA LEU A 30 -6.02 20.53 -19.74
C LEU A 30 -5.86 21.55 -18.63
N CYS A 31 -6.34 22.79 -18.82
CA CYS A 31 -6.34 23.81 -17.77
C CYS A 31 -7.12 23.34 -16.54
N SER A 32 -8.31 22.76 -16.73
CA SER A 32 -9.13 22.25 -15.63
C SER A 32 -8.44 21.10 -14.88
N ARG A 33 -7.73 20.24 -15.60
CA ARG A 33 -6.97 19.12 -15.02
C ARG A 33 -5.77 19.61 -14.23
N LEU A 34 -4.97 20.51 -14.79
CA LEU A 34 -3.79 21.09 -14.12
C LEU A 34 -4.18 21.89 -12.88
N ILE A 35 -5.29 22.64 -12.93
CA ILE A 35 -5.83 23.34 -11.75
C ILE A 35 -6.22 22.33 -10.67
N LYS A 36 -6.89 21.23 -11.01
CA LYS A 36 -7.25 20.19 -10.05
C LYS A 36 -6.01 19.53 -9.43
N GLU A 37 -5.00 19.20 -10.24
CA GLU A 37 -3.76 18.58 -9.77
C GLU A 37 -2.99 19.55 -8.85
N LYS A 38 -2.82 20.82 -9.24
CA LYS A 38 -2.17 21.84 -8.40
C LYS A 38 -2.96 22.17 -7.13
N LEU A 39 -4.28 22.18 -7.20
CA LEU A 39 -5.12 22.38 -6.03
C LEU A 39 -5.01 21.18 -5.08
N ALA A 40 -4.94 19.95 -5.59
CA ALA A 40 -4.69 18.78 -4.77
C ALA A 40 -3.33 18.86 -4.07
N ASP A 41 -2.26 19.23 -4.77
CA ASP A 41 -0.94 19.45 -4.17
C ASP A 41 -0.99 20.54 -3.09
N PHE A 42 -1.67 21.66 -3.36
CA PHE A 42 -1.82 22.77 -2.41
C PHE A 42 -2.59 22.33 -1.16
N VAL A 43 -3.73 21.67 -1.34
CA VAL A 43 -4.57 21.15 -0.25
C VAL A 43 -3.81 20.13 0.58
N MET A 44 -3.09 19.20 -0.04
CA MET A 44 -2.29 18.20 0.70
C MET A 44 -1.14 18.85 1.47
N ASN A 45 -0.47 19.86 0.90
CA ASN A 45 0.61 20.59 1.58
C ASN A 45 0.09 21.45 2.75
N ASP A 46 -1.08 22.05 2.63
CA ASP A 46 -1.65 22.87 3.70
C ASP A 46 -2.31 22.01 4.79
N LEU A 47 -2.98 20.92 4.43
CA LEU A 47 -3.48 19.93 5.40
C LEU A 47 -2.34 19.29 6.19
N GLN A 48 -1.17 19.06 5.60
CA GLN A 48 0.01 18.58 6.32
C GLN A 48 0.52 19.57 7.38
N LYS A 49 0.29 20.88 7.21
CA LYS A 49 0.66 21.90 8.19
C LYS A 49 -0.38 22.05 9.31
N GLU A 50 -1.53 21.38 9.21
CA GLU A 50 -2.52 21.40 10.27
C GLU A 50 -2.15 20.44 11.41
N PRO A 51 -1.97 20.94 12.65
CA PRO A 51 -1.56 20.11 13.80
C PRO A 51 -2.53 18.96 14.10
N LYS A 52 -3.79 19.10 13.69
CA LYS A 52 -4.82 18.06 13.84
C LYS A 52 -4.54 16.86 12.93
N VAL A 53 -4.11 17.11 11.69
CA VAL A 53 -3.81 16.07 10.71
C VAL A 53 -2.56 15.30 11.14
N GLU A 54 -1.51 16.00 11.57
CA GLU A 54 -0.30 15.38 12.13
C GLU A 54 -0.61 14.46 13.32
N LYS A 55 -1.47 14.91 14.25
CA LYS A 55 -1.90 14.10 15.39
C LYS A 55 -2.67 12.84 14.96
N LEU A 56 -3.54 12.94 13.95
CA LEU A 56 -4.27 11.79 13.42
C LEU A 56 -3.33 10.78 12.75
N TRP A 57 -2.34 11.25 11.99
CA TRP A 57 -1.31 10.39 11.42
C TRP A 57 -0.49 9.69 12.50
N PHE A 58 -0.10 10.40 13.56
CA PHE A 58 0.66 9.82 14.67
C PHE A 58 -0.12 8.70 15.37
N ILE A 59 -1.40 8.93 15.67
CA ILE A 59 -2.28 7.91 16.26
C ILE A 59 -2.38 6.70 15.32
N ARG A 60 -2.69 6.93 14.03
CA ARG A 60 -2.84 5.85 13.07
C ARG A 60 -1.56 5.02 12.91
N ILE A 61 -0.39 5.68 12.92
CA ILE A 61 0.91 5.00 12.85
C ILE A 61 1.14 4.14 14.11
N ASN A 62 0.76 4.63 15.29
CA ASN A 62 0.93 3.85 16.52
C ASN A 62 -0.02 2.64 16.55
N ASP A 63 -1.29 2.81 16.16
CA ASP A 63 -2.24 1.70 16.05
C ASP A 63 -1.70 0.61 15.10
N LEU A 64 -1.16 1.02 13.95
CA LEU A 64 -0.56 0.10 12.98
C LEU A 64 0.69 -0.61 13.54
N LYS A 65 1.51 0.09 14.34
CA LYS A 65 2.68 -0.54 15.00
C LYS A 65 2.23 -1.61 15.99
N GLU A 66 1.22 -1.33 16.80
CA GLU A 66 0.67 -2.30 17.76
C GLU A 66 0.08 -3.52 17.04
N GLU A 67 -0.64 -3.29 15.94
CA GLU A 67 -1.18 -4.36 15.10
C GLU A 67 -0.05 -5.24 14.52
N VAL A 68 1.02 -4.63 14.02
CA VAL A 68 2.19 -5.35 13.51
C VAL A 68 2.87 -6.19 14.60
N GLU A 69 3.05 -5.67 15.81
CA GLU A 69 3.63 -6.44 16.91
C GLU A 69 2.74 -7.61 17.34
N SER A 70 1.42 -7.41 17.38
CA SER A 70 0.46 -8.49 17.62
C SER A 70 0.55 -9.60 16.56
N LEU A 71 0.64 -9.21 15.28
CA LEU A 71 0.80 -10.16 14.18
C LEU A 71 2.12 -10.94 14.26
N LYS A 72 3.23 -10.29 14.63
CA LYS A 72 4.52 -10.97 14.84
C LYS A 72 4.42 -12.05 15.92
N LEU A 73 3.78 -11.74 17.05
CA LEU A 73 3.57 -12.72 18.12
C LEU A 73 2.76 -13.93 17.64
N ARG A 74 1.68 -13.69 16.90
CA ARG A 74 0.85 -14.76 16.33
C ARG A 74 1.64 -15.64 15.35
N ILE A 75 2.47 -15.03 14.50
CA ILE A 75 3.34 -15.75 13.56
C ILE A 75 4.32 -16.65 14.33
N ASN A 76 4.96 -16.13 15.39
CA ASN A 76 5.89 -16.91 16.20
C ASN A 76 5.21 -18.14 16.84
N MET A 77 3.99 -17.97 17.36
CA MET A 77 3.20 -19.09 17.91
C MET A 77 2.89 -20.16 16.85
N ILE A 78 2.55 -19.74 15.63
CA ILE A 78 2.28 -20.66 14.52
C ILE A 78 3.54 -21.44 14.14
N ILE A 79 4.70 -20.76 14.07
CA ILE A 79 5.99 -21.40 13.76
C ILE A 79 6.32 -22.47 14.82
N GLU A 80 6.10 -22.17 16.10
CA GLU A 80 6.33 -23.14 17.18
C GLU A 80 5.41 -24.36 17.07
N GLN A 81 4.13 -24.15 16.78
CA GLN A 81 3.16 -25.24 16.57
C GLN A 81 3.52 -26.10 15.34
N LEU A 82 4.02 -25.48 14.27
CA LEU A 82 4.48 -26.17 13.08
C LEU A 82 5.69 -27.07 13.41
N GLY A 83 6.65 -26.56 14.20
CA GLY A 83 7.79 -27.33 14.70
C GLY A 83 7.36 -28.60 15.44
N LYS A 84 6.46 -28.46 16.43
CA LYS A 84 5.90 -29.60 17.19
C LYS A 84 5.17 -30.60 16.30
N THR A 85 4.50 -30.12 15.25
CA THR A 85 3.79 -30.99 14.30
C THR A 85 4.79 -31.77 13.43
N SER A 86 5.86 -31.12 12.98
CA SER A 86 6.94 -31.74 12.22
C SER A 86 7.65 -32.85 13.01
N GLU A 87 7.91 -32.63 14.30
CA GLU A 87 8.48 -33.64 15.19
C GLU A 87 7.58 -34.87 15.30
N LYS A 88 6.28 -34.68 15.55
CA LYS A 88 5.31 -35.78 15.61
C LYS A 88 5.24 -36.58 14.31
N ILE A 89 5.31 -35.90 13.17
CA ILE A 89 5.33 -36.56 11.86
C ILE A 89 6.60 -37.42 11.74
N THR A 90 7.75 -36.90 12.15
CA THR A 90 9.03 -37.63 12.14
C THR A 90 8.96 -38.89 13.01
N ASP A 91 8.42 -38.78 14.22
CA ASP A 91 8.23 -39.91 15.12
C ASP A 91 7.30 -40.98 14.53
N LEU A 92 6.22 -40.56 13.88
CA LEU A 92 5.30 -41.47 13.20
C LEU A 92 5.99 -42.22 12.05
N TYR A 93 6.76 -41.52 11.21
CA TYR A 93 7.54 -42.16 10.15
C TYR A 93 8.51 -43.21 10.69
N GLN A 94 9.23 -42.91 11.79
CA GLN A 94 10.12 -43.88 12.42
C GLN A 94 9.39 -45.11 12.95
N ARG A 95 8.20 -44.93 13.54
CA ARG A 95 7.37 -46.04 14.04
C ARG A 95 6.85 -46.91 12.90
N VAL A 96 6.37 -46.31 11.82
CA VAL A 96 5.92 -47.05 10.63
C VAL A 96 7.07 -47.87 10.04
N SER A 97 8.24 -47.26 9.85
CA SER A 97 9.43 -47.95 9.32
C SER A 97 9.84 -49.15 10.20
N LYS A 98 9.79 -49.01 11.53
CA LYS A 98 10.06 -50.13 12.44
C LYS A 98 9.05 -51.28 12.28
N LEU A 99 7.77 -50.97 12.12
CA LEU A 99 6.71 -51.98 11.92
C LEU A 99 6.87 -52.69 10.56
N GLU A 100 7.21 -51.96 9.50
CA GLU A 100 7.49 -52.54 8.18
C GLU A 100 8.66 -53.54 8.24
N ILE A 101 9.75 -53.18 8.91
CA ILE A 101 10.91 -54.07 9.11
C ILE A 101 10.51 -55.33 9.89
N GLN A 102 9.66 -55.21 10.92
CA GLN A 102 9.18 -56.37 11.68
C GLN A 102 8.31 -57.30 10.83
N CYS A 103 7.41 -56.73 10.01
CA CYS A 103 6.54 -57.51 9.13
C CYS A 103 7.31 -58.25 8.03
N GLN A 104 8.47 -57.75 7.59
CA GLN A 104 9.32 -58.42 6.60
C GLN A 104 10.17 -59.56 7.20
N ARG A 105 10.26 -59.67 8.53
CA ARG A 105 11.12 -60.63 9.25
C ARG A 105 10.35 -61.78 9.92
N GLY A 106 9.02 -61.70 9.99
CA GLY A 106 8.14 -62.76 10.50
C GLY A 106 7.49 -63.51 9.35
#